data_AF-A0A9D1VQT3-F1
#
_entry.id   AF-A0A9D1VQT3-F1
#
_cell.length_a   1.000
_cell.length_b   1.000
_cell.length_c   1.000
_cell.angle_alpha   90.00
_cell.angle_beta   90.00
_cell.angle_gamma   90.00
#
_symmetry.space_group_name_H-M   'P 1'
#
loop_
_entity.id
_entity.type
_entity.pdbx_description
1 polymer ?
#
loop_
_entity_poly.entity_id
_entity_poly.type
_entity_poly.pdbx_seq_one_letter_code
_entity_poly.pdbx_strand_id
1 'polypeptide(L)'
;MMTEMPLTYYTTHAAMTDIIKRYIIKGLPGWLVAVCFVFATWCHVAAQKLPDMQIPDFTEIKKAVNDPASPFYYPNLVQKYNAKDTTMTHEEFRYYYLGYIFQEDYNPYRKSEYSHQLDRLYKQTQHSVGECENIVKFALLTLADDPFDLRQMNFLIY
;
A
#
# COMPACT_ATOMS: atom_id res chain seq x y z
N MET A 1 -38.15 -28.71 -5.92
CA MET A 1 -37.45 -29.94 -6.37
C MET A 1 -36.01 -29.82 -5.88
N MET A 2 -35.78 -30.13 -4.60
CA MET A 2 -34.44 -30.17 -4.03
C MET A 2 -33.97 -31.61 -4.10
N THR A 3 -32.92 -31.83 -4.87
CA THR A 3 -32.25 -33.11 -5.03
C THR A 3 -31.62 -33.49 -3.70
N GLU A 4 -32.10 -34.57 -3.08
CA GLU A 4 -31.46 -35.13 -1.90
C GLU A 4 -30.04 -35.59 -2.27
N MET A 5 -29.05 -35.01 -1.61
CA MET A 5 -27.65 -35.32 -1.80
C MET A 5 -27.36 -36.71 -1.23
N PRO A 6 -26.59 -37.58 -1.92
CA PRO A 6 -26.41 -38.96 -1.51
C PRO A 6 -25.74 -39.09 -0.13
N LEU A 7 -26.13 -40.14 0.61
CA LEU A 7 -25.71 -40.49 1.97
C LEU A 7 -24.17 -40.60 2.16
N THR A 8 -23.40 -40.61 1.07
CA THR A 8 -21.93 -40.61 1.03
C THR A 8 -21.29 -39.31 1.52
N TYR A 9 -22.02 -38.19 1.53
CA TYR A 9 -21.48 -36.91 2.02
C TYR A 9 -21.42 -36.83 3.56
N TYR A 10 -22.38 -37.45 4.25
CA TYR A 10 -22.42 -37.43 5.73
C TYR A 10 -21.38 -38.37 6.36
N THR A 11 -21.06 -39.48 5.70
CA THR A 11 -20.07 -40.45 6.19
C THR A 11 -18.63 -39.94 6.06
N THR A 12 -18.35 -39.14 5.04
CA THR A 12 -17.01 -38.55 4.80
C THR A 12 -16.70 -37.40 5.77
N HIS A 13 -17.67 -36.55 6.13
CA HIS A 13 -17.48 -35.50 7.15
C HIS A 13 -17.28 -36.06 8.56
N ALA A 14 -18.04 -37.10 8.94
CA ALA A 14 -17.87 -37.77 10.23
C ALA A 14 -16.50 -38.49 10.32
N ALA A 15 -16.10 -39.20 9.26
CA ALA A 15 -14.79 -39.84 9.21
C ALA A 15 -13.63 -38.84 9.24
N MET A 16 -13.75 -37.69 8.56
CA MET A 16 -12.72 -36.65 8.55
C MET A 16 -12.56 -35.97 9.92
N THR A 17 -13.66 -35.67 10.61
CA THR A 17 -13.62 -35.09 11.96
C THR A 17 -13.04 -36.06 12.98
N ASP A 18 -13.29 -37.37 12.85
CA ASP A 18 -12.68 -38.38 13.70
C ASP A 18 -11.18 -38.58 13.41
N ILE A 19 -10.74 -38.51 12.15
CA ILE A 19 -9.30 -38.56 11.80
C ILE A 19 -8.55 -37.34 12.37
N ILE A 20 -9.12 -36.15 12.26
CA ILE A 20 -8.57 -34.92 12.86
C ILE A 20 -8.44 -35.06 14.38
N LYS A 21 -9.50 -35.50 15.06
CA LYS A 21 -9.47 -35.74 16.52
C LYS A 21 -8.47 -36.82 16.93
N ARG A 22 -8.27 -37.85 16.09
CA ARG A 22 -7.46 -39.02 16.42
C ARG A 22 -5.97 -38.89 16.10
N TYR A 23 -5.61 -38.13 15.07
CA TYR A 23 -4.21 -37.94 14.65
C TYR A 23 -3.63 -36.57 15.01
N ILE A 24 -4.42 -35.50 14.96
CA ILE A 24 -3.89 -34.13 15.17
C ILE A 24 -3.87 -33.77 16.66
N ILE A 25 -4.93 -34.12 17.40
CA ILE A 25 -5.04 -33.73 18.82
C ILE A 25 -4.33 -34.72 19.77
N LYS A 26 -4.26 -36.01 19.41
CA LYS A 26 -3.65 -37.06 20.27
C LYS A 26 -2.15 -37.27 20.04
N GLY A 27 -1.58 -36.74 18.95
CA GLY A 27 -0.16 -36.88 18.61
C GLY A 27 0.71 -35.72 19.09
N LEU A 28 0.12 -34.57 19.46
CA LEU A 28 0.87 -33.43 19.96
C LEU A 28 0.96 -33.48 21.50
N PRO A 29 2.17 -33.37 22.09
CA PRO A 29 2.32 -33.24 23.53
C PRO A 29 1.66 -31.93 24.00
N GLY A 30 0.96 -31.96 25.14
CA GLY A 30 0.12 -30.84 25.60
C GLY A 30 0.83 -29.49 25.73
N TRP A 31 2.16 -29.51 25.89
CA TRP A 31 2.96 -28.28 25.90
C TRP A 31 3.01 -27.57 24.53
N LEU A 32 2.96 -28.30 23.41
CA LEU A 32 2.90 -27.68 22.09
C LEU A 32 1.56 -26.98 21.84
N VAL A 33 0.45 -27.56 22.34
CA VAL A 33 -0.86 -26.92 22.29
C VAL A 33 -0.87 -25.65 23.17
N ALA A 34 -0.27 -25.71 24.35
CA ALA A 34 -0.10 -24.54 25.22
C ALA A 34 0.77 -23.45 24.57
N VAL A 35 1.88 -23.81 23.91
CA VAL A 35 2.73 -22.89 23.16
C VAL A 35 1.96 -22.23 22.02
N CYS A 36 1.14 -22.97 21.27
CA CYS A 36 0.28 -22.40 20.23
C CYS A 36 -0.74 -21.40 20.79
N PHE A 37 -1.31 -21.67 21.98
CA PHE A 37 -2.21 -20.72 22.64
C PHE A 37 -1.49 -19.45 23.13
N VAL A 38 -0.26 -19.58 23.64
CA VAL A 38 0.57 -18.42 24.03
C VAL A 38 1.04 -17.62 22.82
N PHE A 39 1.32 -18.27 21.68
CA PHE A 39 1.61 -17.58 20.42
C PHE A 39 0.39 -16.86 19.85
N ALA A 40 -0.79 -17.46 19.96
CA ALA A 40 -2.04 -16.86 19.50
C ALA A 40 -2.43 -15.62 20.32
N THR A 41 -2.12 -15.57 21.62
CA THR A 41 -2.33 -14.38 22.45
C THR A 41 -1.27 -13.30 22.21
N TRP A 42 -0.07 -13.66 21.74
CA TRP A 42 0.95 -12.68 21.33
C TRP A 42 0.66 -12.05 19.96
N CYS A 43 -0.07 -12.75 19.09
CA CYS A 43 -0.65 -12.21 17.87
C CYS A 43 -1.91 -11.37 18.18
N HIS A 44 -1.80 -10.34 19.03
CA HIS A 44 -2.73 -9.22 18.94
C HIS A 44 -2.42 -8.46 17.65
N VAL A 45 -2.99 -8.92 16.54
CA VAL A 45 -3.17 -8.09 15.35
C VAL A 45 -4.04 -6.92 15.80
N ALA A 46 -3.43 -5.77 16.04
CA ALA A 46 -4.15 -4.52 16.17
C ALA A 46 -4.86 -4.30 14.84
N ALA A 47 -6.15 -4.63 14.77
CA ALA A 47 -6.99 -4.27 13.65
C ALA A 47 -6.97 -2.74 13.57
N GLN A 48 -6.25 -2.19 12.59
CA GLN A 48 -6.24 -0.76 12.35
C GLN A 48 -7.67 -0.35 12.00
N LYS A 49 -8.32 0.41 12.90
CA LYS A 49 -9.60 1.04 12.60
C LYS A 49 -9.41 1.87 11.34
N LEU A 50 -10.21 1.61 10.29
CA LEU A 50 -10.19 2.42 9.09
C LEU A 50 -10.47 3.88 9.49
N PRO A 51 -9.70 4.85 8.98
CA PRO A 51 -9.92 6.25 9.31
C PRO A 51 -11.34 6.65 8.91
N ASP A 52 -12.02 7.38 9.82
CA ASP A 52 -13.34 7.91 9.53
C ASP A 52 -13.24 8.85 8.31
N MET A 53 -14.15 8.70 7.35
CA MET A 53 -14.16 9.54 6.14
C MET A 53 -14.50 10.98 6.56
N GLN A 54 -13.51 11.87 6.45
CA GLN A 54 -13.66 13.29 6.75
C GLN A 54 -13.57 14.08 5.46
N ILE A 55 -14.51 15.02 5.26
CA ILE A 55 -14.43 15.98 4.16
C ILE A 55 -13.27 16.94 4.47
N PRO A 56 -12.26 17.09 3.59
CA PRO A 56 -11.13 17.97 3.86
C PRO A 56 -11.53 19.45 3.84
N ASP A 57 -11.03 20.23 4.81
CA ASP A 57 -11.09 21.70 4.76
C ASP A 57 -9.84 22.24 4.03
N PHE A 58 -10.03 22.67 2.79
CA PHE A 58 -8.96 23.22 1.96
C PHE A 58 -8.40 24.57 2.47
N THR A 59 -9.17 25.31 3.26
CA THR A 59 -8.70 26.56 3.88
C THR A 59 -7.70 26.26 4.99
N GLU A 60 -8.01 25.27 5.83
CA GLU A 60 -7.12 24.77 6.87
C GLU A 60 -5.85 24.16 6.27
N ILE A 61 -6.00 23.29 5.26
CA ILE A 61 -4.87 22.67 4.57
C ILE A 61 -3.95 23.74 4.00
N LYS A 62 -4.51 24.71 3.24
CA LYS A 62 -3.72 25.80 2.67
C LYS A 62 -2.93 26.57 3.73
N LYS A 63 -3.54 26.86 4.88
CA LYS A 63 -2.86 27.56 5.98
C LYS A 63 -1.73 26.70 6.55
N ALA A 64 -2.03 25.45 6.87
CA ALA A 64 -1.10 24.55 7.54
C ALA A 64 0.10 24.18 6.66
N VAL A 65 -0.07 24.03 5.35
CA VAL A 65 1.03 23.64 4.44
C VAL A 65 1.97 24.78 4.11
N ASN A 66 1.53 26.03 4.28
CA ASN A 66 2.32 27.24 4.04
C ASN A 66 2.94 27.84 5.31
N ASP A 67 2.60 27.33 6.49
CA ASP A 67 3.13 27.81 7.77
C ASP A 67 4.37 27.00 8.19
N PRO A 68 5.58 27.58 8.25
CA PRO A 68 6.79 26.87 8.69
C PRO A 68 6.75 26.32 10.11
N ALA A 69 5.89 26.86 10.98
CA ALA A 69 5.69 26.36 12.34
C ALA A 69 4.70 25.20 12.43
N SER A 70 3.96 24.92 11.35
CA SER A 70 2.99 23.84 11.30
C SER A 70 3.68 22.48 11.20
N PRO A 71 3.17 21.44 11.89
CA PRO A 71 3.64 20.07 11.68
C PRO A 71 3.40 19.58 10.25
N PHE A 72 2.46 20.22 9.53
CA PHE A 72 2.11 19.91 8.14
C PHE A 72 2.78 20.82 7.12
N TYR A 73 3.83 21.55 7.50
CA TYR A 73 4.56 22.40 6.56
C TYR A 73 5.06 21.60 5.36
N TYR A 74 4.71 22.04 4.15
CA TYR A 74 4.85 21.22 2.94
C TYR A 74 6.28 20.70 2.68
N PRO A 75 7.34 21.53 2.79
CA PRO A 75 8.71 21.05 2.62
C PRO A 75 9.12 19.92 3.59
N ASN A 76 8.60 19.93 4.82
CA ASN A 76 8.86 18.86 5.78
C ASN A 76 8.17 17.57 5.36
N LEU A 77 6.95 17.66 4.83
CA LEU A 77 6.20 16.51 4.31
C LEU A 77 6.90 15.90 3.09
N VAL A 78 7.38 16.73 2.16
CA VAL A 78 8.19 16.31 1.01
C VAL A 78 9.45 15.57 1.48
N GLN A 79 10.14 16.11 2.49
CA GLN A 79 11.35 15.48 3.04
C GLN A 79 11.05 14.10 3.64
N LYS A 80 9.99 13.99 4.46
CA LYS A 80 9.56 12.71 5.05
C LYS A 80 9.21 11.69 3.97
N TYR A 81 8.42 12.11 2.98
CA TYR A 81 8.02 11.26 1.86
C TYR A 81 9.24 10.73 1.08
N ASN A 82 10.15 11.63 0.70
CA ASN A 82 11.36 11.27 -0.06
C ASN A 82 12.36 10.44 0.75
N ALA A 83 12.41 10.63 2.07
CA ALA A 83 13.19 9.80 2.99
C ALA A 83 12.59 8.40 3.20
N LYS A 84 11.40 8.12 2.63
CA LYS A 84 10.64 6.89 2.83
C LYS A 84 10.37 6.63 4.32
N ASP A 85 10.05 7.71 5.05
CA ASP A 85 9.82 7.66 6.49
C ASP A 85 8.56 6.82 6.79
N THR A 86 8.77 5.68 7.44
CA THR A 86 7.69 4.76 7.82
C THR A 86 6.82 5.26 8.97
N THR A 87 7.22 6.36 9.62
CA THR A 87 6.46 7.00 10.69
C THR A 87 5.50 8.07 10.19
N MET A 88 5.55 8.41 8.90
CA MET A 88 4.64 9.37 8.28
C MET A 88 3.19 8.89 8.42
N THR A 89 2.38 9.68 9.11
CA THR A 89 1.01 9.34 9.46
C THR A 89 0.08 9.49 8.26
N HIS A 90 -1.08 8.83 8.29
CA HIS A 90 -2.10 8.97 7.23
C HIS A 90 -2.57 10.42 7.06
N GLU A 91 -2.62 11.20 8.14
CA GLU A 91 -2.98 12.61 8.09
C GLU A 91 -1.88 13.44 7.40
N GLU A 92 -0.61 13.22 7.72
CA GLU A 92 0.51 13.86 7.02
C GLU A 92 0.52 13.52 5.52
N PHE A 93 0.23 12.28 5.14
CA PHE A 93 0.05 11.92 3.72
C PHE A 93 -1.11 12.66 3.06
N ARG A 94 -2.21 12.85 3.79
CA ARG A 94 -3.37 13.62 3.29
C ARG A 94 -2.99 15.08 3.06
N TYR A 95 -2.30 15.72 4.00
CA TYR A 95 -1.80 17.08 3.84
C TYR A 95 -0.73 17.19 2.75
N TYR A 96 0.11 16.17 2.58
CA TYR A 96 1.09 16.12 1.50
C TYR A 96 0.43 16.05 0.11
N TYR A 97 -0.60 15.22 -0.04
CA TYR A 97 -1.32 15.09 -1.31
C TYR A 97 -2.18 16.31 -1.61
N LEU A 98 -3.05 16.71 -0.67
CA LEU A 98 -3.98 17.83 -0.87
C LEU A 98 -3.27 19.19 -0.84
N GLY A 99 -2.18 19.30 -0.10
CA GLY A 99 -1.37 20.51 0.01
C GLY A 99 -0.62 20.88 -1.27
N TYR A 100 -0.39 19.90 -2.15
CA TYR A 100 0.36 20.10 -3.38
C TYR A 100 -0.25 21.17 -4.29
N ILE A 101 -1.59 21.28 -4.31
CA ILE A 101 -2.29 22.27 -5.15
C ILE A 101 -2.03 23.72 -4.72
N PHE A 102 -1.48 23.93 -3.52
CA PHE A 102 -1.19 25.25 -2.96
C PHE A 102 0.28 25.67 -3.11
N GLN A 103 1.11 24.81 -3.72
CA GLN A 103 2.51 25.14 -3.98
C GLN A 103 2.63 26.03 -5.22
N GLU A 104 3.66 26.90 -5.24
CA GLU A 104 3.82 27.92 -6.29
C GLU A 104 4.04 27.33 -7.68
N ASP A 105 4.62 26.14 -7.77
CA ASP A 105 4.96 25.43 -9.01
C ASP A 105 3.88 24.44 -9.48
N TYR A 106 2.75 24.36 -8.75
CA TYR A 106 1.66 23.45 -9.08
C TYR A 106 1.08 23.74 -10.47
N ASN A 107 1.02 22.71 -11.30
CA ASN A 107 0.39 22.78 -12.61
C ASN A 107 -0.32 21.45 -12.94
N PRO A 108 -1.66 21.42 -13.01
CA PRO A 108 -2.43 20.19 -13.22
C PRO A 108 -2.28 19.59 -14.63
N TYR A 109 -1.76 20.35 -15.59
CA TYR A 109 -1.59 19.93 -16.98
C TYR A 109 -0.12 19.84 -17.39
N ARG A 110 0.79 19.89 -16.41
CA ARG A 110 2.22 19.74 -16.62
C ARG A 110 2.50 18.39 -17.27
N LYS A 111 3.37 18.40 -18.28
CA LYS A 111 3.94 17.19 -18.85
C LYS A 111 5.44 17.28 -18.66
N SER A 112 6.02 16.26 -18.04
CA SER A 112 7.47 16.13 -17.96
C SER A 112 8.08 16.09 -19.37
N GLU A 113 9.19 16.79 -19.53
CA GLU A 113 10.03 16.78 -20.74
C GLU A 113 10.51 15.36 -21.12
N TYR A 114 10.50 14.42 -20.15
CA TYR A 114 10.94 13.05 -20.33
C TYR A 114 9.80 12.09 -20.72
N SER A 115 8.55 12.57 -20.75
CA SER A 115 7.38 11.74 -21.05
C SER A 115 7.43 11.09 -22.44
N HIS A 116 7.97 11.80 -23.44
CA HIS A 116 8.07 11.29 -24.81
C HIS A 116 9.09 10.14 -24.96
N GLN A 117 10.19 10.18 -24.21
CA GLN A 117 11.23 9.16 -24.18
C GLN A 117 10.66 7.88 -23.55
N LEU A 118 9.90 8.05 -22.47
CA LEU A 118 9.22 6.97 -21.76
C LEU A 118 8.11 6.33 -22.59
N ASP A 119 7.28 7.11 -23.30
CA ASP A 119 6.23 6.58 -24.18
C ASP A 119 6.74 5.59 -25.22
N ARG A 120 7.97 5.81 -25.73
CA ARG A 120 8.62 4.88 -26.67
C ARG A 120 9.01 3.59 -25.97
N LEU A 121 9.67 3.70 -24.82
CA LEU A 121 10.16 2.57 -24.06
C LEU A 121 9.00 1.70 -23.58
N TYR A 122 7.95 2.30 -23.02
CA TYR A 122 6.77 1.59 -22.51
C TYR A 122 5.94 0.82 -23.55
N LYS A 123 6.10 1.13 -24.84
CA LYS A 123 5.42 0.40 -25.93
C LYS A 123 6.16 -0.88 -26.34
N GLN A 124 7.42 -1.05 -25.94
CA GLN A 124 8.17 -2.25 -26.27
C GLN A 124 7.83 -3.38 -25.29
N THR A 125 7.84 -4.61 -25.78
CA THR A 125 7.55 -5.81 -24.97
C THR A 125 8.79 -6.41 -24.29
N GLN A 126 9.98 -5.98 -24.73
CA GLN A 126 11.28 -6.43 -24.24
C GLN A 126 12.19 -5.22 -24.14
N HIS A 127 13.02 -5.18 -23.11
CA HIS A 127 13.98 -4.10 -22.88
C HIS A 127 15.37 -4.70 -22.64
N SER A 128 16.39 -4.07 -23.21
CA SER A 128 17.77 -4.28 -22.81
C SER A 128 18.02 -3.69 -21.42
N VAL A 129 19.12 -4.12 -20.76
CA VAL A 129 19.51 -3.58 -19.45
C VAL A 129 19.66 -2.05 -19.49
N GLY A 130 20.27 -1.51 -20.54
CA GLY A 130 20.42 -0.05 -20.69
C GLY A 130 19.10 0.68 -20.94
N GLU A 131 18.12 0.04 -21.59
CA GLU A 131 16.76 0.60 -21.71
C GLU A 131 16.06 0.62 -20.35
N CYS A 132 16.21 -0.43 -19.53
CA CYS A 132 15.68 -0.45 -18.16
C CYS A 132 16.30 0.67 -17.30
N GLU A 133 17.62 0.89 -17.39
CA GLU A 133 18.29 2.01 -16.70
C GLU A 133 17.73 3.37 -17.14
N ASN A 134 17.49 3.53 -18.44
CA ASN A 134 16.88 4.74 -18.97
C ASN A 134 15.43 4.92 -18.50
N ILE A 135 14.64 3.85 -18.43
CA ILE A 135 13.28 3.89 -17.87
C ILE A 135 13.31 4.40 -16.44
N VAL A 136 14.14 3.79 -15.57
CA VAL A 136 14.27 4.21 -14.17
C VAL A 136 14.70 5.67 -14.08
N LYS A 137 15.72 6.06 -14.85
CA LYS A 137 16.22 7.45 -14.87
C LYS A 137 15.13 8.45 -15.24
N PHE A 138 14.42 8.23 -16.35
CA PHE A 138 13.40 9.17 -16.84
C PHE A 138 12.14 9.17 -15.98
N ALA A 139 11.75 8.04 -15.40
CA ALA A 139 10.65 7.95 -14.46
C ALA A 139 10.96 8.77 -13.19
N LEU A 140 12.16 8.64 -12.63
CA LEU A 140 12.59 9.43 -11.47
C LEU A 140 12.66 10.93 -11.77
N LEU A 141 13.17 11.31 -12.95
CA LEU A 141 13.18 12.72 -13.37
C LEU A 141 11.77 13.28 -13.56
N THR A 142 10.83 12.46 -14.04
CA THR A 142 9.42 12.86 -14.14
C THR A 142 8.78 13.01 -12.76
N LEU A 143 9.03 12.08 -11.84
CA LEU A 143 8.52 12.17 -10.46
C LEU A 143 9.12 13.33 -9.67
N ALA A 144 10.30 13.82 -10.04
CA ALA A 144 10.88 15.03 -9.46
C ALA A 144 10.13 16.31 -9.88
N ASP A 145 9.46 16.30 -11.04
CA ASP A 145 8.68 17.42 -11.59
C ASP A 145 7.18 17.30 -11.28
N ASP A 146 6.64 16.07 -11.25
CA ASP A 146 5.30 15.75 -10.76
C ASP A 146 5.35 14.54 -9.80
N PRO A 147 5.42 14.76 -8.48
CA PRO A 147 5.57 13.70 -7.49
C PRO A 147 4.37 12.75 -7.41
N PHE A 148 3.26 13.07 -8.08
CA PHE A 148 2.04 12.27 -8.09
C PHE A 148 1.68 11.72 -9.49
N ASP A 149 2.62 11.66 -10.45
CA ASP A 149 2.38 10.93 -11.70
C ASP A 149 2.32 9.42 -11.44
N LEU A 150 1.10 8.93 -11.19
CA LEU A 150 0.80 7.54 -10.89
C LEU A 150 1.27 6.57 -11.97
N ARG A 151 1.39 7.01 -13.23
CA ARG A 151 1.88 6.15 -14.30
C ARG A 151 3.35 5.82 -14.05
N GLN A 152 4.17 6.83 -13.74
CA GLN A 152 5.59 6.62 -13.45
C GLN A 152 5.80 5.76 -12.22
N MET A 153 5.03 6.01 -11.16
CA MET A 153 5.10 5.19 -9.95
C MET A 153 4.80 3.72 -10.26
N ASN A 154 3.78 3.46 -11.08
CA ASN A 154 3.41 2.11 -11.48
C ASN A 154 4.56 1.41 -12.23
N PHE A 155 5.21 2.10 -13.17
CA PHE A 155 6.35 1.54 -13.91
C PHE A 155 7.59 1.27 -13.05
N LEU A 156 7.75 1.92 -11.89
CA LEU A 156 8.85 1.64 -10.96
C LEU A 156 8.58 0.44 -10.04
N ILE A 157 7.34 -0.06 -9.98
CA ILE A 157 6.95 -1.19 -9.14
C ILE A 157 7.16 -2.53 -9.88
N TYR A 158 7.00 -2.54 -11.20
CA TYR A 158 7.15 -3.71 -12.06
C TYR A 158 8.62 -3.99 -12.42
#